data_AF-A0A1F7LCC6-F1
#
_entry.id   AF-A0A1F7LCC6-F1
#
_cell.length_a   1.000
_cell.length_b   1.000
_cell.length_c   1.000
_cell.angle_alpha   90.00
_cell.angle_beta   90.00
_cell.angle_gamma   90.00
#
_symmetry.space_group_name_H-M   'P 1'
#
loop_
_entity.id
_entity.type
_entity.pdbx_description
1 polymer ?
#
loop_
_entity_poly.entity_id
_entity_poly.type
_entity_poly.pdbx_seq_one_letter_code
_entity_poly.pdbx_strand_id
1 'polypeptide(L)'
;MARRFALGIGLTNECNLRCPHCYRPELAAGRLSRQDVARVCDSMPVRSVNLGVGENGLHPNYRAILDDLHERRLPVSITSNGLSIQSLPDEIVKRFQAVECSLDFPTEREHDGFRGRGNWRLVMDTLERASALGVPVTVTAVLMRINHLRLAGIARVAASFGAHLRVNIYQPSRSEQFSVGYEEFWRAMRRLAEATRLVATTEPVLAGVLGLEDVAAPGCGRSTVRVAPDGRVLPCTYWPDSTLRLGDLEALGESIIETAEFRAARQLPSVCAGCPCGGGCAGRRALMGDLEAADPFCPFARGQRLALRWEQAPREDLPKLGSACTTVVSAR
;
A
#
# COMPACT_ATOMS: atom_id res chain seq x y z
N MET A 1 0.25 -0.71 27.45
CA MET A 1 -0.70 -0.05 26.55
C MET A 1 -1.00 -0.95 25.37
N ALA A 2 -2.25 -1.02 24.90
CA ALA A 2 -2.61 -1.82 23.74
C ALA A 2 -1.97 -1.21 22.48
N ARG A 3 -1.22 -2.01 21.72
CA ARG A 3 -0.61 -1.59 20.45
C ARG A 3 -1.73 -1.31 19.43
N ARG A 4 -1.79 -0.10 18.90
CA ARG A 4 -2.94 0.42 18.13
C ARG A 4 -2.62 0.77 16.68
N PHE A 5 -1.41 1.26 16.39
CA PHE A 5 -1.12 1.90 15.11
C PHE A 5 -0.29 1.06 14.16
N ALA A 6 -0.71 0.97 12.90
CA ALA A 6 0.14 0.47 11.82
C ALA A 6 0.94 1.62 11.21
N LEU A 7 2.25 1.58 11.38
CA LEU A 7 3.17 2.62 10.97
C LEU A 7 3.75 2.31 9.59
N GLY A 8 3.58 3.21 8.61
CA GLY A 8 4.29 3.12 7.33
C GLY A 8 5.49 4.06 7.30
N ILE A 9 6.68 3.54 7.05
CA ILE A 9 7.91 4.35 7.06
C ILE A 9 8.60 4.23 5.71
N GLY A 10 9.01 5.38 5.16
CA GLY A 10 10.04 5.43 4.13
C GLY A 10 11.38 5.82 4.73
N LEU A 11 12.33 4.89 4.81
CA LEU A 11 13.66 5.19 5.35
C LEU A 11 14.44 6.10 4.42
N THR A 12 14.23 5.97 3.10
CA THR A 12 14.87 6.81 2.08
C THR A 12 13.92 7.02 0.89
N ASN A 13 14.07 8.12 0.15
CA ASN A 13 13.47 8.27 -1.18
C ASN A 13 14.43 7.87 -2.32
N GLU A 14 15.59 7.28 -2.01
CA GLU A 14 16.48 6.70 -3.02
C GLU A 14 15.92 5.38 -3.54
N CYS A 15 16.24 5.06 -4.79
CA CYS A 15 15.84 3.82 -5.44
C CYS A 15 16.73 3.56 -6.64
N ASN A 16 17.04 2.29 -6.88
CA ASN A 16 17.76 1.79 -8.06
C ASN A 16 16.92 1.83 -9.34
N LEU A 17 15.61 2.14 -9.23
CA LEU A 17 14.67 2.25 -10.34
C LEU A 17 14.03 3.65 -10.42
N ARG A 18 13.58 4.00 -11.63
CA ARG A 18 12.82 5.22 -11.97
C ARG A 18 11.49 4.85 -12.63
N CYS A 19 10.67 4.05 -11.95
CA CYS A 19 9.39 3.58 -12.51
C CYS A 19 8.49 4.77 -12.89
N PRO A 20 7.91 4.80 -14.12
CA PRO A 20 7.16 5.96 -14.61
C PRO A 20 5.95 6.37 -13.75
N HIS A 21 5.34 5.42 -13.04
CA HIS A 21 4.15 5.61 -12.20
C HIS A 21 4.49 5.90 -10.72
N CYS A 22 5.77 6.05 -10.36
CA CYS A 22 6.17 6.10 -8.96
C CYS A 22 5.66 7.38 -8.27
N TYR A 23 5.00 7.23 -7.13
CA TYR A 23 4.53 8.36 -6.32
C TYR A 23 5.64 9.03 -5.49
N ARG A 24 6.81 8.40 -5.40
CA ARG A 24 7.92 8.83 -4.53
C ARG A 24 8.38 10.25 -4.88
N PRO A 25 8.63 11.12 -3.88
CA PRO A 25 9.26 12.42 -4.11
C PRO A 25 10.68 12.27 -4.70
N GLU A 26 10.98 12.97 -5.79
CA GLU A 26 12.32 12.98 -6.40
C GLU A 26 13.23 14.11 -5.91
N LEU A 27 12.67 15.09 -5.20
CA LEU A 27 13.41 16.25 -4.71
C LEU A 27 14.21 15.91 -3.45
N ALA A 28 15.52 16.15 -3.51
CA ALA A 28 16.56 15.88 -2.50
C ALA A 28 16.56 14.46 -1.90
N ALA A 29 17.74 13.89 -1.63
CA ALA A 29 17.80 12.63 -0.91
C ALA A 29 17.33 12.85 0.54
N GLY A 30 16.13 12.36 0.85
CA GLY A 30 15.60 12.29 2.21
C GLY A 30 15.96 10.96 2.84
N ARG A 31 16.51 10.99 4.06
CA ARG A 31 16.87 9.80 4.84
C ARG A 31 16.46 10.01 6.29
N LEU A 32 15.66 9.10 6.83
CA LEU A 32 15.39 9.07 8.26
C LEU A 32 16.60 8.46 8.97
N SER A 33 17.15 9.17 9.95
CA SER A 33 18.19 8.61 10.80
C SER A 33 17.64 7.46 11.65
N ARG A 34 18.55 6.64 12.19
CA ARG A 34 18.21 5.60 13.16
C ARG A 34 17.47 6.19 14.38
N GLN A 35 17.89 7.38 14.82
CA GLN A 35 17.24 8.11 15.90
C GLN A 35 15.83 8.59 15.52
N ASP A 36 15.60 9.03 14.29
CA ASP A 36 14.25 9.41 13.83
C ASP A 36 13.28 8.24 13.90
N VAL A 37 13.69 7.07 13.42
CA VAL A 37 12.85 5.86 13.46
C VAL A 37 12.56 5.45 14.91
N ALA A 38 13.57 5.52 15.79
CA ALA A 38 13.39 5.26 17.22
C ALA A 38 12.36 6.22 17.84
N ARG A 39 12.52 7.55 17.61
CA ARG A 39 11.61 8.60 18.10
C ARG A 39 10.18 8.36 17.66
N VAL A 40 9.96 8.06 16.39
CA VAL A 40 8.62 7.73 15.86
C VAL A 40 8.01 6.53 16.59
N CYS A 41 8.79 5.47 16.80
CA CYS A 41 8.30 4.27 17.48
C CYS A 41 8.01 4.50 18.97
N ASP A 42 8.77 5.39 19.63
CA ASP A 42 8.59 5.72 21.04
C ASP A 42 7.43 6.71 21.27
N SER A 43 7.04 7.48 20.25
CA SER A 43 5.99 8.49 20.36
C SER A 43 4.57 7.91 20.41
N MET A 44 4.36 6.67 19.96
CA MET A 44 3.02 6.13 19.81
C MET A 44 2.96 4.60 19.97
N PRO A 45 1.81 4.01 20.34
CA PRO A 45 1.69 2.57 20.52
C PRO A 45 1.65 1.82 19.17
N VAL A 46 2.83 1.60 18.58
CA VAL A 46 3.00 0.92 17.29
C VAL A 46 2.68 -0.57 17.40
N ARG A 47 1.78 -1.04 16.52
CA ARG A 47 1.36 -2.44 16.35
C ARG A 47 2.22 -3.17 15.33
N SER A 48 2.55 -2.52 14.22
CA SER A 48 3.34 -3.08 13.13
C SER A 48 4.02 -1.97 12.34
N VAL A 49 5.14 -2.29 11.71
CA VAL A 49 5.87 -1.38 10.82
C VAL A 49 5.83 -1.94 9.41
N ASN A 50 5.48 -1.09 8.45
CA ASN A 50 5.65 -1.38 7.04
C ASN A 50 6.67 -0.44 6.41
N LEU A 51 7.74 -1.02 5.89
CA LEU A 51 8.71 -0.29 5.09
C LEU A 51 8.21 -0.16 3.64
N GLY A 52 8.20 1.05 3.11
CA GLY A 52 7.83 1.37 1.73
C GLY A 52 8.47 2.69 1.34
N VAL A 53 8.11 3.29 0.20
CA VAL A 53 8.75 4.51 -0.36
C VAL A 53 10.24 4.30 -0.68
N GLY A 54 10.65 4.66 -1.90
CA GLY A 54 12.02 4.35 -2.33
C GLY A 54 12.31 2.84 -2.30
N GLU A 55 13.58 2.49 -2.17
CA GLU A 55 14.05 1.13 -1.94
C GLU A 55 14.91 1.13 -0.67
N ASN A 56 14.33 0.64 0.42
CA ASN A 56 14.84 0.83 1.79
C ASN A 56 16.25 0.23 2.00
N GLY A 57 16.63 -0.80 1.24
CA GLY A 57 17.97 -1.39 1.23
C GLY A 57 19.09 -0.45 0.79
N LEU A 58 18.77 0.68 0.15
CA LEU A 58 19.75 1.72 -0.18
C LEU A 58 20.05 2.66 1.00
N HIS A 59 19.30 2.56 2.11
CA HIS A 59 19.59 3.35 3.29
C HIS A 59 20.88 2.84 3.97
N PRO A 60 21.88 3.69 4.27
CA PRO A 60 23.17 3.25 4.79
C PRO A 60 23.08 2.53 6.15
N ASN A 61 22.05 2.86 6.95
CA ASN A 61 21.78 2.23 8.24
C ASN A 61 20.64 1.19 8.18
N TYR A 62 20.29 0.66 6.99
CA TYR A 62 19.13 -0.22 6.82
C TYR A 62 19.13 -1.41 7.80
N ARG A 63 20.24 -2.14 7.89
CA ARG A 63 20.38 -3.28 8.82
C ARG A 63 20.23 -2.87 10.28
N ALA A 64 20.91 -1.81 10.71
CA ALA A 64 20.83 -1.33 12.09
C ALA A 64 19.41 -0.89 12.47
N ILE A 65 18.68 -0.26 11.55
CA ILE A 65 17.28 0.13 11.76
C ILE A 65 16.38 -1.12 11.87
N LEU A 66 16.58 -2.15 11.04
CA LEU A 66 15.86 -3.41 11.18
C LEU A 66 16.14 -4.08 12.53
N ASP A 67 17.39 -4.08 12.97
CA ASP A 67 17.77 -4.65 14.27
C ASP A 67 17.02 -3.95 15.41
N ASP A 68 16.97 -2.61 15.42
CA ASP A 68 16.21 -1.84 16.42
C ASP A 68 14.71 -2.17 16.45
N LEU A 69 14.09 -2.26 15.27
CA LEU A 69 12.66 -2.55 15.15
C LEU A 69 12.33 -3.94 15.71
N HIS A 70 13.18 -4.92 15.43
CA HIS A 70 13.02 -6.28 15.94
C HIS A 70 13.33 -6.40 17.44
N GLU A 71 14.32 -5.67 17.97
CA GLU A 71 14.60 -5.58 19.41
C GLU A 71 13.40 -5.03 20.19
N ARG A 72 12.67 -4.08 19.59
CA ARG A 72 11.38 -3.56 20.08
C ARG A 72 10.21 -4.55 19.92
N ARG A 73 10.47 -5.74 19.39
CA ARG A 73 9.48 -6.79 19.07
C ARG A 73 8.35 -6.24 18.18
N LEU A 74 8.67 -5.38 17.23
CA LEU A 74 7.71 -4.86 16.26
C LEU A 74 7.69 -5.80 15.05
N PRO A 75 6.51 -6.31 14.63
CA PRO A 75 6.38 -6.99 13.35
C PRO A 75 6.71 -6.04 12.20
N VAL A 76 7.68 -6.43 11.37
CA VAL A 76 8.12 -5.62 10.23
C VAL A 76 7.70 -6.31 8.93
N SER A 77 6.98 -5.60 8.08
CA SER A 77 6.73 -5.97 6.69
C SER A 77 7.43 -4.98 5.75
N ILE A 78 7.67 -5.38 4.50
CA ILE A 78 8.28 -4.50 3.50
C ILE A 78 7.63 -4.65 2.13
N THR A 79 7.43 -3.53 1.44
CA THR A 79 7.17 -3.49 0.01
C THR A 79 8.46 -3.10 -0.72
N SER A 80 8.96 -3.97 -1.60
CA SER A 80 10.27 -3.83 -2.24
C SER A 80 10.19 -4.15 -3.74
N ASN A 81 11.09 -3.55 -4.52
CA ASN A 81 11.35 -3.96 -5.90
C ASN A 81 12.22 -5.23 -6.01
N GLY A 82 12.58 -5.84 -4.87
CA GLY A 82 13.43 -7.00 -4.72
C GLY A 82 14.78 -6.68 -4.05
N LEU A 83 15.37 -5.51 -4.33
CA LEU A 83 16.74 -5.18 -3.93
C LEU A 83 16.95 -5.23 -2.40
N SER A 84 16.03 -4.67 -1.61
CA SER A 84 16.16 -4.63 -0.14
C SER A 84 16.30 -6.03 0.44
N ILE A 85 15.52 -6.99 -0.07
CA ILE A 85 15.58 -8.38 0.42
C ILE A 85 16.86 -9.06 -0.06
N GLN A 86 17.24 -8.87 -1.33
CA GLN A 86 18.44 -9.46 -1.88
C GLN A 86 19.74 -8.95 -1.24
N SER A 87 19.73 -7.73 -0.71
CA SER A 87 20.87 -7.14 0.01
C SER A 87 21.08 -7.69 1.42
N LEU A 88 20.11 -8.45 1.96
CA LEU A 88 20.16 -8.96 3.32
C LEU A 88 20.59 -10.43 3.34
N PRO A 89 21.22 -10.89 4.43
CA PRO A 89 21.45 -12.31 4.65
C PRO A 89 20.19 -13.02 5.20
N ASP A 90 20.11 -14.34 5.03
CA ASP A 90 18.89 -15.13 5.28
C ASP A 90 18.35 -15.03 6.71
N GLU A 91 19.24 -14.91 7.71
CA GLU A 91 18.85 -14.76 9.12
C GLU A 91 18.08 -13.47 9.38
N ILE A 92 18.33 -12.42 8.59
CA ILE A 92 17.59 -11.17 8.68
C ILE A 92 16.29 -11.26 7.87
N VAL A 93 16.32 -11.91 6.70
CA VAL A 93 15.11 -12.10 5.88
C VAL A 93 14.04 -12.86 6.66
N LYS A 94 14.41 -13.92 7.41
CA LYS A 94 13.51 -14.70 8.25
C LYS A 94 12.82 -13.91 9.38
N ARG A 95 13.31 -12.71 9.71
CA ARG A 95 12.73 -11.86 10.77
C ARG A 95 11.59 -10.99 10.27
N PHE A 96 11.41 -10.85 8.96
CA PHE A 96 10.24 -10.15 8.41
C PHE A 96 8.96 -10.93 8.69
N GLN A 97 7.91 -10.21 9.06
CA GLN A 97 6.54 -10.73 9.15
C GLN A 97 6.01 -11.10 7.76
N ALA A 98 6.29 -10.26 6.75
CA ALA A 98 5.93 -10.51 5.37
C ALA A 98 6.80 -9.69 4.40
N VAL A 99 7.05 -10.26 3.23
CA VAL A 99 7.75 -9.62 2.11
C VAL A 99 6.78 -9.42 0.96
N GLU A 100 6.72 -8.20 0.43
CA GLU A 100 5.86 -7.89 -0.69
C GLU A 100 6.67 -7.37 -1.87
N CYS A 101 6.52 -8.02 -3.02
CA CYS A 101 7.28 -7.69 -4.22
C CYS A 101 6.41 -6.95 -5.23
N SER A 102 6.92 -5.82 -5.74
CA SER A 102 6.21 -5.03 -6.74
C SER A 102 6.34 -5.62 -8.15
N LEU A 103 5.21 -6.06 -8.71
CA LEU A 103 5.09 -6.67 -10.04
C LEU A 103 3.88 -6.07 -10.79
N ASP A 104 4.11 -5.29 -11.84
CA ASP A 104 3.04 -4.53 -12.51
C ASP A 104 2.57 -5.16 -13.83
N PHE A 105 3.31 -6.15 -14.34
CA PHE A 105 2.98 -6.89 -15.56
C PHE A 105 3.30 -8.37 -15.40
N PRO A 106 2.64 -9.27 -16.16
CA PRO A 106 2.75 -10.72 -15.96
C PRO A 106 3.88 -11.38 -16.77
N THR A 107 4.73 -10.60 -17.45
CA THR A 107 5.86 -11.14 -18.22
C THR A 107 7.12 -10.28 -18.01
N GLU A 108 8.29 -10.91 -18.13
CA GLU A 108 9.59 -10.24 -18.04
C GLU A 108 9.69 -9.05 -18.99
N ARG A 109 9.36 -9.25 -20.28
CA ARG A 109 9.44 -8.20 -21.30
C ARG A 109 8.64 -6.96 -20.93
N GLU A 110 7.42 -7.15 -20.44
CA GLU A 110 6.52 -6.03 -20.14
C GLU A 110 6.89 -5.34 -18.84
N HIS A 111 7.23 -6.13 -17.81
CA HIS A 111 7.58 -5.60 -16.50
C HIS A 111 8.91 -4.83 -16.55
N ASP A 112 9.92 -5.39 -17.20
CA ASP A 112 11.21 -4.74 -17.38
C ASP A 112 11.12 -3.52 -18.29
N GLY A 113 10.31 -3.61 -19.34
CA GLY A 113 10.03 -2.48 -20.25
C GLY A 113 9.37 -1.29 -19.54
N PHE A 114 8.75 -1.51 -18.38
CA PHE A 114 8.08 -0.48 -17.62
C PHE A 114 8.84 -0.03 -16.36
N ARG A 115 9.33 -0.97 -15.54
CA ARG A 115 9.98 -0.65 -14.26
C ARG A 115 11.50 -0.54 -14.34
N GLY A 116 12.11 -1.21 -15.31
CA GLY A 116 13.56 -1.23 -15.54
C GLY A 116 14.10 -2.64 -15.81
N ARG A 117 15.07 -2.72 -16.72
CA ARG A 117 15.72 -3.97 -17.14
C ARG A 117 16.28 -4.76 -15.96
N GLY A 118 16.01 -6.06 -15.92
CA GLY A 118 16.42 -6.99 -14.89
C GLY A 118 15.54 -7.00 -13.63
N ASN A 119 14.54 -6.11 -13.52
CA ASN A 119 13.71 -6.06 -12.31
C ASN A 119 12.82 -7.30 -12.16
N TRP A 120 12.32 -7.88 -13.26
CA TRP A 120 11.53 -9.10 -13.23
C TRP A 120 12.27 -10.24 -12.52
N ARG A 121 13.50 -10.54 -12.96
CA ARG A 121 14.31 -11.61 -12.37
C ARG A 121 14.58 -11.37 -10.90
N LEU A 122 14.98 -10.14 -10.55
CA LEU A 122 15.19 -9.75 -9.15
C LEU A 122 13.93 -9.99 -8.29
N VAL A 123 12.74 -9.70 -8.82
CA VAL A 123 11.47 -9.97 -8.12
C VAL A 123 11.21 -11.47 -7.99
N MET A 124 11.39 -12.26 -9.05
CA MET A 124 11.20 -13.71 -9.01
C MET A 124 12.15 -14.37 -7.99
N ASP A 125 13.44 -14.04 -8.05
CA ASP A 125 14.47 -14.53 -7.12
C ASP A 125 14.12 -14.15 -5.67
N THR A 126 13.52 -12.98 -5.46
CA THR A 126 13.10 -12.53 -4.13
C THR A 126 11.89 -13.32 -3.61
N LEU A 127 10.89 -13.55 -4.46
CA LEU A 127 9.71 -14.35 -4.11
C LEU A 127 10.10 -15.79 -3.79
N GLU A 128 10.94 -16.40 -4.62
CA GLU A 128 11.45 -17.76 -4.43
C GLU A 128 12.24 -17.86 -3.12
N ARG A 129 13.22 -16.97 -2.92
CA ARG A 129 14.05 -16.97 -1.72
C ARG A 129 13.24 -16.77 -0.44
N ALA A 130 12.37 -15.76 -0.39
CA ALA A 130 11.57 -15.50 0.81
C ALA A 130 10.60 -16.65 1.11
N SER A 131 9.97 -17.23 0.08
CA SER A 131 9.09 -18.39 0.23
C SER A 131 9.86 -19.62 0.74
N ALA A 132 11.04 -19.91 0.18
CA ALA A 132 11.91 -21.01 0.64
C ALA A 132 12.38 -20.87 2.09
N LEU A 133 12.51 -19.64 2.59
CA LEU A 133 12.86 -19.34 3.98
C LEU A 133 11.65 -19.40 4.94
N GLY A 134 10.45 -19.68 4.43
CA GLY A 134 9.20 -19.72 5.20
C GLY A 134 8.63 -18.34 5.55
N VAL A 135 9.06 -17.29 4.85
CA VAL A 135 8.56 -15.92 5.05
C VAL A 135 7.34 -15.70 4.15
N PRO A 136 6.18 -15.28 4.69
CA PRO A 136 5.01 -14.98 3.87
C PRO A 136 5.31 -13.97 2.77
N VAL A 137 4.91 -14.30 1.54
CA VAL A 137 5.11 -13.46 0.36
C VAL A 137 3.78 -12.96 -0.21
N THR A 138 3.80 -11.76 -0.77
CA THR A 138 2.66 -11.20 -1.54
C THR A 138 3.20 -10.47 -2.76
N VAL A 139 2.51 -10.60 -3.90
CA VAL A 139 2.79 -9.77 -5.06
C VAL A 139 1.91 -8.53 -5.01
N THR A 140 2.47 -7.34 -5.23
CA THR A 140 1.68 -6.11 -5.33
C THR A 140 1.79 -5.48 -6.70
N ALA A 141 0.64 -5.14 -7.29
CA ALA A 141 0.54 -4.43 -8.55
C ALA A 141 -0.20 -3.09 -8.36
N VAL A 142 0.19 -2.09 -9.15
CA VAL A 142 -0.57 -0.86 -9.30
C VAL A 142 -1.50 -0.98 -10.52
N LEU A 143 -2.81 -0.87 -10.33
CA LEU A 143 -3.80 -0.81 -11.39
C LEU A 143 -3.70 0.54 -12.12
N MET A 144 -3.31 0.46 -13.39
CA MET A 144 -3.11 1.57 -14.30
C MET A 144 -3.85 1.32 -15.62
N ARG A 145 -4.09 2.37 -16.41
CA ARG A 145 -4.70 2.26 -17.75
C ARG A 145 -3.97 1.28 -18.68
N ILE A 146 -2.67 1.09 -18.48
CA ILE A 146 -1.84 0.26 -19.36
C ILE A 146 -1.80 -1.22 -18.95
N ASN A 147 -2.22 -1.58 -17.73
CA ASN A 147 -2.15 -2.95 -17.21
C ASN A 147 -3.48 -3.47 -16.63
N HIS A 148 -4.57 -2.68 -16.70
CA HIS A 148 -5.85 -2.99 -16.05
C HIS A 148 -6.48 -4.32 -16.48
N LEU A 149 -6.17 -4.80 -17.68
CA LEU A 149 -6.61 -6.12 -18.17
C LEU A 149 -5.59 -7.24 -17.94
N ARG A 150 -4.47 -6.97 -17.28
CA ARG A 150 -3.34 -7.89 -17.08
C ARG A 150 -3.26 -8.47 -15.67
N LEU A 151 -4.02 -7.92 -14.72
CA LEU A 151 -4.00 -8.30 -13.31
C LEU A 151 -4.23 -9.80 -13.07
N ALA A 152 -5.12 -10.45 -13.81
CA ALA A 152 -5.35 -11.90 -13.69
C ALA A 152 -4.10 -12.73 -14.05
N GLY A 153 -3.28 -12.24 -14.98
CA GLY A 153 -1.98 -12.86 -15.28
C GLY A 153 -0.99 -12.71 -14.13
N ILE A 154 -0.98 -11.55 -13.47
CA ILE A 154 -0.13 -11.28 -12.31
C ILE A 154 -0.55 -12.16 -11.13
N ALA A 155 -1.86 -12.37 -10.94
CA ALA A 155 -2.37 -13.27 -9.91
C ALA A 155 -1.86 -14.72 -10.10
N ARG A 156 -1.78 -15.20 -11.34
CA ARG A 156 -1.19 -16.52 -11.65
C ARG A 156 0.30 -16.58 -11.33
N VAL A 157 1.04 -15.50 -11.59
CA VAL A 157 2.46 -15.41 -11.21
C VAL A 157 2.61 -15.41 -9.69
N ALA A 158 1.75 -14.69 -8.96
CA ALA A 158 1.76 -14.72 -7.49
C ALA A 158 1.52 -16.15 -6.96
N ALA A 159 0.51 -16.83 -7.51
CA ALA A 159 0.13 -18.17 -7.09
C ALA A 159 1.23 -19.22 -7.30
N SER A 160 2.12 -19.06 -8.28
CA SER A 160 3.26 -20.00 -8.45
C SER A 160 4.28 -19.94 -7.30
N PHE A 161 4.20 -18.93 -6.44
CA PHE A 161 5.01 -18.81 -5.22
C PHE A 161 4.18 -19.03 -3.94
N GLY A 162 2.94 -19.50 -4.07
CA GLY A 162 2.00 -19.58 -2.95
C GLY A 162 1.55 -18.22 -2.42
N ALA A 163 1.66 -17.17 -3.24
CA ALA A 163 1.36 -15.79 -2.85
C ALA A 163 0.02 -15.30 -3.40
N HIS A 164 -0.57 -14.33 -2.71
CA HIS A 164 -1.72 -13.57 -3.22
C HIS A 164 -1.27 -12.38 -4.07
N LEU A 165 -2.19 -11.88 -4.91
CA LEU A 165 -2.04 -10.59 -5.57
C LEU A 165 -2.77 -9.50 -4.78
N ARG A 166 -2.02 -8.48 -4.39
CA ARG A 166 -2.54 -7.23 -3.86
C ARG A 166 -2.57 -6.13 -4.94
N VAL A 167 -3.75 -5.57 -5.20
CA VAL A 167 -3.97 -4.54 -6.21
C VAL A 167 -4.24 -3.19 -5.54
N ASN A 168 -3.39 -2.21 -5.82
CA ASN A 168 -3.60 -0.81 -5.44
C ASN A 168 -3.99 0.00 -6.68
N ILE A 169 -4.93 0.92 -6.56
CA ILE A 169 -5.29 1.78 -7.69
C ILE A 169 -4.22 2.86 -7.86
N TYR A 170 -3.82 3.16 -9.10
CA TYR A 170 -2.91 4.27 -9.39
C TYR A 170 -3.50 5.58 -8.86
N GLN A 171 -2.67 6.35 -8.17
CA GLN A 171 -3.01 7.66 -7.64
C GLN A 171 -2.11 8.68 -8.33
N PRO A 172 -2.65 9.69 -9.04
CA PRO A 172 -1.88 10.59 -9.88
C PRO A 172 -1.14 11.67 -9.07
N SER A 173 -0.21 11.26 -8.21
CA SER A 173 0.55 12.20 -7.38
C SER A 173 1.63 12.99 -8.15
N ARG A 174 1.89 12.62 -9.41
CA ARG A 174 2.90 13.27 -10.27
C ARG A 174 2.46 13.43 -11.72
N SER A 175 1.71 12.47 -12.24
CA SER A 175 1.26 12.45 -13.63
C SER A 175 -0.09 11.77 -13.74
N GLU A 176 -0.93 12.25 -14.64
CA GLU A 176 -2.22 11.65 -14.98
C GLU A 176 -2.12 10.53 -16.04
N GLN A 177 -0.93 10.33 -16.63
CA GLN A 177 -0.73 9.45 -17.78
C GLN A 177 -1.21 8.00 -17.54
N PHE A 178 -1.10 7.52 -16.30
CA PHE A 178 -1.43 6.14 -15.94
C PHE A 178 -2.81 5.98 -15.26
N SER A 179 -3.54 7.08 -15.08
CA SER A 179 -4.86 7.11 -14.43
C SER A 179 -5.88 6.29 -15.20
N VAL A 180 -6.52 5.34 -14.52
CA VAL A 180 -7.67 4.61 -15.06
C VAL A 180 -8.90 5.51 -15.06
N GLY A 181 -9.67 5.50 -16.15
CA GLY A 181 -11.01 6.07 -16.18
C GLY A 181 -12.03 5.17 -15.46
N TYR A 182 -13.23 5.71 -15.21
CA TYR A 182 -14.33 4.99 -14.56
C TYR A 182 -14.65 3.64 -15.23
N GLU A 183 -14.84 3.64 -16.55
CA GLU A 183 -15.14 2.41 -17.30
C GLU A 183 -13.96 1.43 -17.30
N GLU A 184 -12.73 1.95 -17.34
CA GLU A 184 -11.52 1.12 -17.30
C GLU A 184 -11.37 0.43 -15.95
N PHE A 185 -11.60 1.17 -14.86
CA PHE A 185 -11.60 0.64 -13.49
C PHE A 185 -12.63 -0.49 -13.33
N TRP A 186 -13.90 -0.25 -13.69
CA TRP A 186 -14.94 -1.27 -13.51
C TRP A 186 -14.78 -2.46 -14.44
N ARG A 187 -14.25 -2.25 -15.65
CA ARG A 187 -13.85 -3.35 -16.53
C ARG A 187 -12.73 -4.17 -15.92
N ALA A 188 -11.74 -3.54 -15.28
CA ALA A 188 -10.66 -4.23 -14.57
C ALA A 188 -11.19 -5.07 -13.41
N MET A 189 -12.03 -4.48 -12.55
CA MET A 189 -12.59 -5.17 -11.38
C MET A 189 -13.46 -6.37 -11.79
N ARG A 190 -14.30 -6.24 -12.83
CA ARG A 190 -15.09 -7.36 -13.36
C ARG A 190 -14.19 -8.50 -13.84
N ARG A 191 -13.19 -8.18 -14.68
CA ARG A 191 -12.25 -9.18 -15.21
C ARG A 191 -11.43 -9.86 -14.11
N LEU A 192 -11.02 -9.10 -13.10
CA LEU A 192 -10.30 -9.63 -11.97
C LEU A 192 -11.19 -10.60 -11.17
N ALA A 193 -12.40 -10.19 -10.81
CA ALA A 193 -13.35 -11.01 -10.06
C ALA A 193 -13.75 -12.30 -10.80
N GLU A 194 -13.89 -12.25 -12.13
CA GLU A 194 -14.17 -13.42 -12.97
C GLU A 194 -13.01 -14.43 -12.99
N ALA A 195 -11.77 -13.97 -12.86
CA ALA A 195 -10.57 -14.79 -13.03
C ALA A 195 -9.90 -15.21 -11.72
N THR A 196 -10.35 -14.68 -10.58
CA THR A 196 -9.72 -14.87 -9.27
C THR A 196 -10.78 -15.17 -8.21
N ARG A 197 -10.34 -15.42 -6.97
CA ARG A 197 -11.19 -15.39 -5.77
C ARG A 197 -10.79 -14.21 -4.91
N LEU A 198 -11.77 -13.51 -4.36
CA LEU A 198 -11.54 -12.38 -3.46
C LEU A 198 -11.09 -12.91 -2.10
N VAL A 199 -9.89 -12.56 -1.67
CA VAL A 199 -9.42 -12.85 -0.30
C VAL A 199 -9.98 -11.81 0.65
N ALA A 200 -9.74 -10.54 0.35
CA ALA A 200 -10.28 -9.40 1.09
C ALA A 200 -10.15 -8.11 0.29
N THR A 201 -10.94 -7.09 0.64
CA THR A 201 -10.76 -5.74 0.09
C THR A 201 -11.04 -4.69 1.15
N THR A 202 -10.19 -3.69 1.19
CA THR A 202 -10.34 -2.43 1.92
C THR A 202 -10.39 -1.24 0.96
N GLU A 203 -10.48 -1.51 -0.35
CA GLU A 203 -10.84 -0.49 -1.33
C GLU A 203 -12.33 -0.16 -1.13
N PRO A 204 -12.66 1.06 -0.67
CA PRO A 204 -13.99 1.37 -0.14
C PRO A 204 -15.09 1.36 -1.21
N VAL A 205 -14.76 1.69 -2.46
CA VAL A 205 -15.74 1.71 -3.55
C VAL A 205 -16.08 0.29 -3.97
N LEU A 206 -15.09 -0.58 -4.16
CA LEU A 206 -15.31 -1.99 -4.46
C LEU A 206 -16.05 -2.66 -3.30
N ALA A 207 -15.62 -2.43 -2.05
CA ALA A 207 -16.29 -2.97 -0.87
C ALA A 207 -17.78 -2.62 -0.82
N GLY A 208 -18.12 -1.34 -1.06
CA GLY A 208 -19.50 -0.88 -1.10
C GLY A 208 -20.32 -1.54 -2.22
N VAL A 209 -19.72 -1.79 -3.39
CA VAL A 209 -20.40 -2.48 -4.51
C VAL A 209 -20.59 -3.97 -4.25
N LEU A 210 -19.64 -4.60 -3.57
CA LEU A 210 -19.74 -6.01 -3.19
C LEU A 210 -20.66 -6.25 -1.98
N GLY A 211 -21.15 -5.18 -1.33
CA GLY A 211 -22.02 -5.27 -0.16
C GLY A 211 -21.31 -5.87 1.06
N LEU A 212 -20.01 -5.62 1.21
CA LEU A 212 -19.24 -6.17 2.31
C LEU A 212 -19.44 -5.33 3.56
N GLU A 213 -20.25 -5.84 4.50
CA GLU A 213 -20.58 -5.17 5.77
C GLU A 213 -19.40 -5.16 6.77
N ASP A 214 -18.47 -6.13 6.64
CA ASP A 214 -17.32 -6.36 7.53
C ASP A 214 -16.07 -5.54 7.18
N VAL A 215 -16.11 -4.64 6.20
CA VAL A 215 -14.90 -3.88 5.82
C VAL A 215 -14.68 -2.79 6.85
N ALA A 216 -13.79 -3.09 7.80
CA ALA A 216 -13.29 -2.13 8.77
C ALA A 216 -13.02 -0.79 8.07
N ALA A 217 -13.58 0.30 8.60
CA ALA A 217 -13.38 1.64 8.07
C ALA A 217 -11.89 1.86 7.75
N PRO A 218 -11.54 2.47 6.60
CA PRO A 218 -10.15 2.61 6.20
C PRO A 218 -9.30 3.16 7.35
N GLY A 219 -8.14 2.52 7.59
CA GLY A 219 -7.26 2.86 8.70
C GLY A 219 -6.70 4.29 8.62
N CYS A 220 -6.74 4.91 7.43
CA CYS A 220 -6.33 6.28 7.18
C CYS A 220 -6.98 7.25 8.17
N GLY A 221 -6.14 8.04 8.86
CA GLY A 221 -6.60 8.99 9.86
C GLY A 221 -7.03 8.38 11.20
N ARG A 222 -7.15 7.05 11.34
CA ARG A 222 -7.67 6.36 12.55
C ARG A 222 -6.62 5.53 13.28
N SER A 223 -5.95 4.66 12.53
CA SER A 223 -5.06 3.61 13.05
C SER A 223 -3.82 3.42 12.18
N THR A 224 -3.64 4.24 11.14
CA THR A 224 -2.41 4.29 10.35
C THR A 224 -1.75 5.65 10.44
N VAL A 225 -0.44 5.65 10.61
CA VAL A 225 0.42 6.85 10.49
C VAL A 225 1.50 6.55 9.45
N ARG A 226 1.81 7.53 8.60
CA ARG A 226 2.89 7.46 7.61
C ARG A 226 3.97 8.45 7.96
N VAL A 227 5.23 8.04 7.85
CA VAL A 227 6.39 8.91 7.98
C VAL A 227 7.16 8.87 6.67
N ALA A 228 7.25 10.02 6.01
CA ALA A 228 8.01 10.18 4.78
C ALA A 228 9.52 10.29 5.07
N PRO A 229 10.39 10.04 4.07
CA PRO A 229 11.84 10.12 4.23
C PRO A 229 12.39 11.49 4.68
N ASP A 230 11.62 12.56 4.53
CA ASP A 230 11.95 13.92 4.96
C ASP A 230 11.26 14.31 6.28
N GLY A 231 10.76 13.33 7.03
CA GLY A 231 10.17 13.51 8.35
C GLY A 231 8.76 14.09 8.36
N ARG A 232 8.10 14.28 7.21
CA ARG A 232 6.64 14.57 7.20
C ARG A 232 5.84 13.41 7.77
N VAL A 233 4.81 13.74 8.54
CA VAL A 233 3.87 12.78 9.14
C VAL A 233 2.52 12.91 8.44
N LEU A 234 1.97 11.82 7.91
CA LEU A 234 0.77 11.85 7.07
C LEU A 234 -0.26 10.79 7.50
N PRO A 235 -1.57 11.02 7.30
CA PRO A 235 -2.61 10.01 7.53
C PRO A 235 -2.61 8.90 6.47
N CYS A 236 -2.06 9.18 5.28
CA CYS A 236 -2.03 8.28 4.13
C CYS A 236 -0.79 8.56 3.26
N THR A 237 -0.30 7.54 2.56
CA THR A 237 0.83 7.66 1.63
C THR A 237 0.52 8.57 0.44
N TYR A 238 -0.76 8.67 0.09
CA TYR A 238 -1.27 9.49 -1.02
C TYR A 238 -1.85 10.81 -0.54
N TRP A 239 -1.61 11.20 0.72
CA TRP A 239 -2.05 12.51 1.20
C TRP A 239 -1.20 13.61 0.52
N PRO A 240 -1.79 14.61 -0.14
CA PRO A 240 -1.08 15.52 -1.03
C PRO A 240 -0.06 16.40 -0.31
N ASP A 241 -0.43 16.95 0.84
CA ASP A 241 0.45 17.78 1.65
C ASP A 241 0.12 17.64 3.15
N SER A 242 1.14 17.75 3.99
CA SER A 242 0.99 17.83 5.44
C SER A 242 2.08 18.69 6.04
N THR A 243 1.68 19.54 6.98
CA THR A 243 2.59 20.41 7.73
C THR A 243 3.23 19.70 8.91
N LEU A 244 2.67 18.55 9.32
CA LEU A 244 3.10 17.77 10.47
C LEU A 244 4.49 17.15 10.25
N ARG A 245 5.32 17.21 11.29
CA ARG A 245 6.68 16.68 11.34
C ARG A 245 6.85 15.73 12.52
N LEU A 246 8.04 15.14 12.60
CA LEU A 246 8.41 14.24 13.69
C LEU A 246 8.23 14.89 15.08
N GLY A 247 8.56 16.18 15.21
CA GLY A 247 8.36 16.92 16.46
C GLY A 247 6.89 17.01 16.90
N ASP A 248 5.96 17.15 15.96
CA ASP A 248 4.52 17.13 16.26
C ASP A 248 4.07 15.75 16.71
N LEU A 249 4.59 14.69 16.08
CA LEU A 249 4.31 13.31 16.50
C LEU A 249 4.85 13.03 17.91
N GLU A 250 6.04 13.51 18.23
CA GLU A 250 6.62 13.41 19.58
C GLU A 250 5.79 14.16 20.62
N ALA A 251 5.32 15.37 20.28
CA ALA A 251 4.53 16.19 21.20
C ALA A 251 3.10 15.65 21.43
N LEU A 252 2.46 15.12 20.38
CA LEU A 252 1.05 14.72 20.41
C LEU A 252 0.86 13.23 20.68
N GLY A 253 1.87 12.41 20.37
CA GLY A 253 1.79 10.95 20.41
C GLY A 253 0.60 10.40 19.65
N GLU A 254 -0.26 9.60 20.31
CA GLU A 254 -1.47 9.06 19.67
C GLU A 254 -2.51 10.12 19.30
N SER A 255 -2.46 11.31 19.90
CA SER A 255 -3.37 12.42 19.60
C SER A 255 -3.07 13.08 18.25
N ILE A 256 -2.00 12.67 17.55
CA ILE A 256 -1.71 13.11 16.18
C ILE A 256 -2.90 12.89 15.24
N ILE A 257 -3.75 11.90 15.52
CA ILE A 257 -4.95 11.63 14.72
C ILE A 257 -6.02 12.73 14.81
N GLU A 258 -5.96 13.60 15.82
CA GLU A 258 -6.92 14.69 16.01
C GLU A 258 -6.48 16.00 15.33
N THR A 259 -5.32 16.00 14.67
CA THR A 259 -4.88 17.10 13.79
C THR A 259 -5.79 17.27 12.58
N ALA A 260 -5.69 18.42 11.92
CA ALA A 260 -6.56 18.77 10.80
C ALA A 260 -6.45 17.75 9.65
N GLU A 261 -5.24 17.34 9.28
CA GLU A 261 -5.00 16.39 8.18
C GLU A 261 -5.58 15.01 8.48
N PHE A 262 -5.42 14.52 9.71
CA PHE A 262 -5.95 13.22 10.10
C PHE A 262 -7.47 13.23 10.28
N ARG A 263 -8.07 14.34 10.74
CA ARG A 263 -9.53 14.51 10.75
C ARG A 263 -10.11 14.60 9.35
N ALA A 264 -9.47 15.37 8.45
CA ALA A 264 -9.87 15.47 7.05
C ALA A 264 -9.82 14.10 6.34
N ALA A 265 -8.82 13.27 6.62
CA ALA A 265 -8.74 11.91 6.07
C ALA A 265 -9.87 10.97 6.53
N ARG A 266 -10.61 11.33 7.59
CA ARG A 266 -11.77 10.58 8.12
C ARG A 266 -13.12 11.16 7.72
N GLN A 267 -13.13 12.34 7.09
CA GLN A 267 -14.33 13.09 6.76
C GLN A 267 -15.15 12.41 5.67
N LEU A 268 -16.44 12.22 5.97
CA LEU A 268 -17.44 11.75 5.02
C LEU A 268 -17.97 12.98 4.25
N PRO A 269 -17.86 13.00 2.90
CA PRO A 269 -18.44 14.06 2.11
C PRO A 269 -19.95 14.12 2.28
N SER A 270 -20.52 15.32 2.39
CA SER A 270 -21.97 15.51 2.58
C SER A 270 -22.80 14.82 1.49
N VAL A 271 -22.34 14.88 0.23
CA VAL A 271 -22.97 14.20 -0.94
C VAL A 271 -22.93 12.67 -0.85
N CYS A 272 -22.14 12.10 0.06
CA CYS A 272 -21.97 10.67 0.25
C CYS A 272 -22.71 10.15 1.50
N ALA A 273 -23.54 10.96 2.15
CA ALA A 273 -24.34 10.53 3.30
C ALA A 273 -25.19 9.29 2.95
N GLY A 274 -25.05 8.23 3.76
CA GLY A 274 -25.76 6.95 3.53
C GLY A 274 -25.22 6.11 2.35
N CYS A 275 -24.15 6.54 1.67
CA CYS A 275 -23.56 5.77 0.58
C CYS A 275 -22.82 4.53 1.12
N PRO A 276 -23.04 3.32 0.55
CA PRO A 276 -22.38 2.09 1.01
C PRO A 276 -20.84 2.13 0.98
N CYS A 277 -20.24 2.96 0.14
CA CYS A 277 -18.77 3.09 0.07
C CYS A 277 -18.19 4.05 1.13
N GLY A 278 -19.02 4.67 1.98
CA GLY A 278 -18.56 5.59 3.03
C GLY A 278 -17.76 6.80 2.50
N GLY A 279 -18.08 7.27 1.29
CA GLY A 279 -17.38 8.40 0.65
C GLY A 279 -16.08 8.02 -0.07
N GLY A 280 -15.79 6.73 -0.22
CA GLY A 280 -14.63 6.24 -0.96
C GLY A 280 -13.28 6.63 -0.34
N CYS A 281 -12.25 6.77 -1.17
CA CYS A 281 -10.90 7.02 -0.71
C CYS A 281 -10.65 8.53 -0.48
N ALA A 282 -10.55 8.96 0.79
CA ALA A 282 -10.24 10.36 1.12
C ALA A 282 -8.91 10.84 0.51
N GLY A 283 -7.87 9.99 0.47
CA GLY A 283 -6.60 10.35 -0.17
C GLY A 283 -6.72 10.59 -1.67
N ARG A 284 -7.56 9.81 -2.37
CA ARG A 284 -7.84 9.99 -3.81
C ARG A 284 -8.54 11.32 -4.05
N ARG A 285 -9.57 11.61 -3.26
CA ARG A 285 -10.31 12.89 -3.29
C ARG A 285 -9.39 14.08 -3.01
N ALA A 286 -8.52 13.98 -2.01
CA ALA A 286 -7.55 15.00 -1.66
C ALA A 286 -6.58 15.28 -2.83
N LEU A 287 -6.04 14.24 -3.48
CA LEU A 287 -5.16 14.40 -4.65
C LEU A 287 -5.85 15.08 -5.84
N MET A 288 -7.15 14.84 -6.02
CA MET A 288 -7.95 15.50 -7.04
C MET A 288 -8.32 16.95 -6.68
N GLY A 289 -7.97 17.42 -5.47
CA GLY A 289 -8.25 18.78 -5.00
C GLY A 289 -9.67 19.00 -4.49
N ASP A 290 -10.47 17.95 -4.33
CA ASP A 290 -11.85 18.07 -3.85
C ASP A 290 -12.19 16.98 -2.82
N LEU A 291 -12.04 17.33 -1.54
CA LEU A 291 -12.41 16.47 -0.43
C LEU A 291 -13.93 16.35 -0.23
N GLU A 292 -14.78 17.23 -0.77
CA GLU A 292 -16.24 17.11 -0.60
C GLU A 292 -16.94 16.45 -1.80
N ALA A 293 -16.20 16.14 -2.86
CA ALA A 293 -16.68 15.32 -3.97
C ALA A 293 -16.91 13.86 -3.58
N ALA A 294 -17.72 13.16 -4.38
CA ALA A 294 -17.75 11.71 -4.39
C ALA A 294 -16.47 11.14 -5.01
N ASP A 295 -16.09 9.92 -4.60
CA ASP A 295 -14.97 9.21 -5.22
C ASP A 295 -15.20 9.00 -6.73
N PRO A 296 -14.19 9.25 -7.60
CA PRO A 296 -14.35 9.18 -9.06
C PRO A 296 -14.79 7.81 -9.57
N PHE A 297 -14.56 6.73 -8.80
CA PHE A 297 -14.97 5.38 -9.16
C PHE A 297 -16.34 4.98 -8.59
N CYS A 298 -16.97 5.85 -7.78
CA CYS A 298 -18.24 5.57 -7.12
C CYS A 298 -19.41 5.44 -8.14
N PRO A 299 -20.06 4.27 -8.25
CA PRO A 299 -21.21 4.10 -9.13
C PRO A 299 -22.48 4.72 -8.53
N PHE A 300 -22.59 4.76 -7.20
CA PHE A 300 -23.76 5.27 -6.50
C PHE A 300 -23.97 6.76 -6.75
N ALA A 301 -22.89 7.54 -6.79
CA ALA A 301 -22.93 8.96 -7.15
C ALA A 301 -23.38 9.20 -8.61
N ARG A 302 -23.29 8.17 -9.46
CA ARG A 302 -23.76 8.18 -10.86
C ARG A 302 -25.17 7.59 -11.01
N GLY A 303 -25.85 7.25 -9.91
CA GLY A 303 -27.14 6.55 -9.95
C GLY A 303 -27.06 5.11 -10.49
N GLN A 304 -25.86 4.52 -10.53
CA GLN A 304 -25.64 3.18 -11.07
C GLN A 304 -25.62 2.13 -9.97
N ARG A 305 -26.16 0.94 -10.29
CA ARG A 305 -26.00 -0.27 -9.49
C ARG A 305 -25.18 -1.27 -10.30
N LEU A 306 -23.98 -1.55 -9.84
CA LEU A 306 -23.10 -2.53 -10.48
C LEU A 306 -23.23 -3.87 -9.77
N ALA A 307 -23.29 -4.94 -10.55
CA ALA A 307 -23.22 -6.30 -10.04
C ALA A 307 -21.96 -6.96 -10.61
N LEU A 308 -21.09 -7.47 -9.73
CA LEU A 308 -19.93 -8.26 -10.10
C LEU A 308 -20.21 -9.73 -9.79
N ARG A 309 -19.79 -10.63 -10.67
CA ARG A 309 -19.70 -12.06 -10.36
C ARG A 309 -18.38 -12.30 -9.66
N TRP A 310 -18.42 -12.74 -8.41
CA TRP A 310 -17.23 -12.95 -7.59
C TRP A 310 -17.42 -14.14 -6.66
N GLU A 311 -16.32 -14.67 -6.15
CA GLU A 311 -16.27 -15.79 -5.20
C GLU A 311 -15.31 -15.42 -4.08
N GLN A 312 -15.68 -15.74 -2.84
CA GLN A 312 -14.85 -15.52 -1.66
C GLN A 312 -13.83 -16.65 -1.53
N ALA A 313 -12.55 -16.32 -1.39
CA ALA A 313 -11.51 -17.27 -0.96
C ALA A 313 -11.63 -17.51 0.56
N PRO A 314 -11.06 -18.61 1.09
CA PRO A 314 -10.93 -18.78 2.53
C PRO A 314 -10.34 -17.53 3.19
N ARG A 315 -10.90 -17.13 4.34
CA ARG A 315 -10.38 -15.96 5.07
C ARG A 315 -8.98 -16.29 5.58
N GLU A 316 -8.04 -15.42 5.26
CA GLU A 316 -6.66 -15.49 5.74
C GLU A 316 -6.30 -14.20 6.49
N ASP A 317 -5.54 -14.33 7.57
CA ASP A 317 -5.01 -13.17 8.29
C ASP A 317 -3.79 -12.62 7.54
N LEU A 318 -4.03 -11.60 6.72
CA LEU A 318 -2.98 -10.93 5.97
C LEU A 318 -2.52 -9.67 6.72
N PRO A 319 -1.22 -9.56 7.07
CA PRO A 319 -0.69 -8.47 7.91
C PRO A 319 -1.06 -7.05 7.46
N LYS A 320 -1.26 -6.85 6.15
CA LYS A 320 -1.53 -5.54 5.55
C LYS A 320 -2.99 -5.13 5.43
N LEU A 321 -3.95 -6.02 5.61
CA LEU A 321 -5.37 -5.70 5.38
C LEU A 321 -5.85 -4.56 6.27
N GLY A 322 -5.42 -4.50 7.53
CA GLY A 322 -5.77 -3.42 8.45
C GLY A 322 -5.00 -2.11 8.27
N SER A 323 -4.10 -1.99 7.28
CA SER A 323 -3.17 -0.85 7.18
C SER A 323 -2.98 -0.27 5.77
N ALA A 324 -3.61 -0.85 4.74
CA ALA A 324 -3.56 -0.36 3.36
C ALA A 324 -4.96 -0.40 2.73
N CYS A 325 -5.27 0.57 1.86
CA CYS A 325 -6.47 0.53 1.03
C CYS A 325 -6.16 -0.28 -0.22
N THR A 326 -6.73 -1.48 -0.34
CA THR A 326 -6.30 -2.44 -1.35
C THR A 326 -7.33 -3.52 -1.63
N THR A 327 -7.15 -4.26 -2.71
CA THR A 327 -7.90 -5.49 -3.01
C THR A 327 -6.93 -6.65 -3.12
N VAL A 328 -7.15 -7.71 -2.33
CA VAL A 328 -6.34 -8.93 -2.34
C VAL A 328 -7.13 -10.06 -2.96
N VAL A 329 -6.51 -10.74 -3.93
CA VAL A 329 -7.10 -11.86 -4.65
C VAL A 329 -6.14 -13.03 -4.74
N SER A 330 -6.69 -14.25 -4.77
CA SER A 330 -5.96 -15.47 -5.07
C SER A 330 -6.30 -15.93 -6.49
N ALA A 331 -5.32 -16.52 -7.20
CA ALA A 331 -5.61 -17.17 -8.47
C ALA A 331 -6.57 -18.35 -8.26
N ARG A 332 -7.36 -18.65 -9.28
CA ARG A 332 -8.19 -19.86 -9.32
C ARG A 332 -7.36 -21.09 -9.62
#